data_AF-A0A8T4UQA6-F1
#
_entry.id   AF-A0A8T4UQA6-F1
#
_cell.length_a   1.000
_cell.length_b   1.000
_cell.length_c   1.000
_cell.angle_alpha   90.00
_cell.angle_beta   90.00
_cell.angle_gamma   90.00
#
_symmetry.space_group_name_H-M   'P 1'
#
loop_
_entity.id
_entity.type
_entity.pdbx_description
1 polymer ?
#
loop_
_entity_poly.entity_id
_entity_poly.type
_entity_poly.pdbx_seq_one_letter_code
_entity_poly.pdbx_strand_id
1 'polypeptide(L)'
;MRRLFVPLTTAAYEDFRDQGKRWEVRALGRQYTPSQLVSGRAVELRKGYSGESLWGVIGQVRVGALEDVLASLPLKEVEPRAASLEEAIAENRAMLG
;
A
#
# COMPACT_ATOMS: atom_id res chain seq x y z
N MET A 1 2.12 -4.63 -21.23
CA MET A 1 2.65 -4.18 -19.92
C MET A 1 2.45 -5.28 -18.89
N ARG A 2 3.45 -5.56 -18.03
CA ARG A 2 3.34 -6.58 -16.97
C ARG A 2 2.71 -5.93 -15.73
N ARG A 3 1.64 -6.53 -15.19
CA ARG A 3 0.99 -6.08 -13.95
C ARG A 3 1.97 -6.02 -12.78
N LEU A 4 1.69 -5.18 -11.78
CA LEU A 4 2.35 -5.22 -10.48
C LEU A 4 1.56 -6.19 -9.58
N PHE A 5 2.23 -7.20 -9.05
CA PHE A 5 1.63 -8.15 -8.10
C PHE A 5 1.97 -7.73 -6.67
N VAL A 6 0.96 -7.51 -5.83
CA VAL A 6 1.14 -7.03 -4.44
C VAL A 6 0.46 -8.00 -3.48
N PRO A 7 1.21 -8.86 -2.76
CA PRO A 7 0.64 -9.70 -1.73
C PRO A 7 0.37 -8.86 -0.47
N LEU A 8 -0.89 -8.85 -0.04
CA LEU A 8 -1.37 -8.15 1.14
C LEU A 8 -1.54 -9.12 2.32
N THR A 9 -1.45 -8.59 3.53
CA THR A 9 -2.00 -9.26 4.70
C THR A 9 -3.53 -9.35 4.57
N THR A 10 -4.16 -10.25 5.33
CA THR A 10 -5.63 -10.34 5.38
C THR A 10 -6.26 -9.00 5.75
N ALA A 11 -5.71 -8.32 6.77
CA ALA A 11 -6.20 -7.03 7.21
C ALA A 11 -6.12 -5.96 6.11
N ALA A 12 -4.96 -5.80 5.48
CA ALA A 12 -4.79 -4.81 4.41
C ALA A 12 -5.68 -5.11 3.20
N TYR A 13 -5.87 -6.38 2.84
CA TYR A 13 -6.78 -6.77 1.76
C TYR A 13 -8.23 -6.36 2.06
N GLU A 14 -8.71 -6.64 3.26
CA GLU A 14 -10.05 -6.25 3.72
C GLU A 14 -10.19 -4.74 3.77
N ASP A 15 -9.12 -4.02 4.11
CA ASP A 15 -9.14 -2.55 4.15
C ASP A 15 -9.31 -1.94 2.74
N PHE A 16 -8.66 -2.52 1.73
CA PHE A 16 -8.88 -2.14 0.33
C PHE A 16 -10.28 -2.51 -0.16
N ARG A 17 -10.81 -3.66 0.27
CA ARG A 17 -12.12 -4.15 -0.18
C ARG A 17 -13.27 -3.35 0.43
N ASP A 18 -13.21 -3.10 1.73
CA ASP A 18 -14.38 -2.72 2.53
C ASP A 18 -14.23 -1.38 3.27
N GLN A 19 -13.00 -0.91 3.53
CA GLN A 19 -12.74 0.26 4.40
C GLN A 19 -12.27 1.50 3.64
N GLY A 20 -12.25 1.47 2.31
CA GLY A 20 -11.88 2.62 1.50
C GLY A 20 -10.37 2.93 1.48
N LYS A 21 -9.51 1.97 1.84
CA LYS A 21 -8.05 2.10 1.63
C LYS A 21 -7.76 2.28 0.14
N ARG A 22 -6.89 3.23 -0.18
CA ARG A 22 -6.48 3.58 -1.56
C ARG A 22 -4.97 3.58 -1.76
N TRP A 23 -4.22 3.55 -0.66
CA TRP A 23 -2.77 3.63 -0.66
C TRP A 23 -2.15 2.41 0.01
N GLU A 24 -1.06 1.92 -0.55
CA GLU A 24 -0.27 0.83 0.00
C GLU A 24 1.16 1.30 0.24
N VAL A 25 1.63 1.17 1.48
CA VAL A 25 2.99 1.53 1.87
C VAL A 25 3.91 0.32 1.70
N ARG A 26 5.08 0.52 1.09
CA ARG A 26 6.08 -0.54 0.87
C ARG A 26 7.48 -0.01 1.06
N ALA A 27 8.35 -0.84 1.63
CA ALA A 27 9.78 -0.59 1.63
C ALA A 27 10.29 -0.53 0.18
N LEU A 28 11.19 0.44 -0.07
CA LEU A 28 11.81 0.61 -1.37
C LEU A 28 12.70 -0.60 -1.68
N GLY A 29 12.50 -1.22 -2.84
CA GLY A 29 13.31 -2.34 -3.30
C GLY A 29 12.55 -3.33 -4.18
N ARG A 30 13.30 -4.27 -4.79
CA ARG A 30 12.78 -5.28 -5.73
C ARG A 30 11.91 -4.66 -6.82
N GLN A 31 10.60 -4.89 -6.75
CA GLN A 31 9.60 -4.41 -7.72
C GLN A 31 9.00 -3.03 -7.35
N TYR A 32 9.26 -2.55 -6.13
CA TYR A 32 8.78 -1.29 -5.56
C TYR A 32 9.85 -0.21 -5.71
N THR A 33 10.31 0.00 -6.94
CA THR A 33 11.25 1.07 -7.28
C THR A 33 10.54 2.13 -8.11
N PRO A 34 10.97 3.40 -8.08
CA PRO A 34 10.35 4.47 -8.87
C PRO A 34 10.29 4.15 -10.37
N SER A 35 11.30 3.43 -10.89
CA SER A 35 11.35 3.01 -12.29
C SER A 35 10.28 1.99 -12.68
N GLN A 36 9.73 1.25 -11.71
CA GLN A 36 8.75 0.18 -11.93
C GLN A 36 7.34 0.57 -11.47
N LEU A 37 7.22 1.48 -10.49
CA LEU A 37 5.96 2.02 -10.02
C LEU A 37 5.55 3.19 -10.92
N VAL A 38 4.81 2.87 -11.98
CA VAL A 38 4.38 3.84 -12.98
C VAL A 38 2.87 4.00 -12.91
N SER A 39 2.39 5.24 -12.84
CA SER A 39 0.96 5.54 -12.92
C SER A 39 0.33 4.97 -14.19
N GLY A 40 -0.89 4.44 -14.09
CA GLY A 40 -1.59 3.73 -15.16
C GLY A 40 -1.20 2.25 -15.30
N ARG A 41 -0.16 1.77 -14.60
CA ARG A 41 0.19 0.34 -14.58
C ARG A 41 -0.91 -0.45 -13.85
N ALA A 42 -1.34 -1.56 -14.45
CA ALA A 42 -2.26 -2.49 -13.80
C ALA A 42 -1.64 -3.10 -12.53
N VAL A 43 -2.42 -3.20 -11.47
CA VAL A 43 -2.03 -3.80 -10.18
C VAL A 43 -3.00 -4.91 -9.80
N GLU A 44 -2.45 -5.99 -9.25
CA GLU A 44 -3.18 -7.09 -8.62
C GLU A 44 -2.84 -7.07 -7.13
N LEU A 45 -3.82 -6.72 -6.30
CA LEU A 45 -3.74 -6.79 -4.84
C LEU A 45 -4.29 -8.14 -4.40
N ARG A 46 -3.46 -9.02 -3.84
CA ARG A 46 -3.87 -10.39 -3.51
C ARG A 46 -3.84 -10.63 -2.00
N LYS A 47 -4.85 -11.31 -1.46
CA LYS A 47 -4.84 -11.79 -0.06
C LYS A 47 -3.81 -12.91 0.07
N GLY A 48 -2.62 -12.60 0.59
CA GLY A 48 -1.46 -13.48 0.56
C GLY A 48 -0.97 -13.78 -0.88
N TYR A 49 -0.39 -14.97 -1.08
CA TYR A 49 0.18 -15.36 -2.39
C TYR A 49 -0.79 -16.15 -3.28
N SER A 50 -1.79 -16.80 -2.70
CA SER A 50 -2.71 -17.72 -3.38
C SER A 50 -4.20 -17.39 -3.16
N GLY A 51 -4.53 -16.34 -2.42
CA GLY A 51 -5.92 -15.98 -2.14
C GLY A 51 -6.59 -15.14 -3.23
N GLU A 52 -7.75 -14.58 -2.86
CA GLU A 52 -8.55 -13.68 -3.70
C GLU A 52 -7.77 -12.43 -4.12
N SER A 53 -8.16 -11.85 -5.24
CA SER A 53 -7.46 -10.71 -5.84
C SER A 53 -8.41 -9.56 -6.14
N LEU A 54 -7.99 -8.35 -5.78
CA LEU A 54 -8.56 -7.08 -6.23
C LEU A 54 -7.69 -6.54 -7.37
N TRP A 55 -8.34 -6.04 -8.41
CA TRP A 55 -7.68 -5.51 -9.59
C TRP A 55 -7.85 -4.00 -9.67
N GLY A 56 -6.82 -3.30 -10.12
CA GLY A 56 -6.86 -1.86 -10.29
C GLY A 56 -5.72 -1.32 -11.13
N VAL A 57 -5.51 -0.02 -11.02
CA VAL A 57 -4.41 0.70 -11.66
C VAL A 57 -3.70 1.58 -10.63
N ILE A 58 -2.38 1.71 -10.77
CA ILE A 58 -1.61 2.65 -9.96
C ILE A 58 -2.04 4.07 -10.35
N GLY A 59 -2.66 4.81 -9.43
CA GLY A 59 -3.00 6.22 -9.65
C GLY A 59 -1.79 7.13 -9.45
N GLN A 60 -1.17 7.02 -8.28
CA GLN A 60 -0.07 7.88 -7.84
C GLN A 60 0.99 7.08 -7.09
N VAL A 61 2.20 7.65 -7.04
CA VAL A 61 3.34 7.07 -6.33
C VAL A 61 4.01 8.18 -5.52
N ARG A 62 4.35 7.87 -4.27
CA ARG A 62 5.09 8.74 -3.35
C ARG A 62 6.30 7.97 -2.84
N VAL A 63 7.43 8.66 -2.75
CA VAL A 63 8.71 8.08 -2.32
C VAL A 63 9.37 9.08 -1.39
N GLY A 64 9.75 8.63 -0.20
CA GLY A 64 10.33 9.48 0.84
C GLY A 64 10.51 8.68 2.13
N ALA A 65 10.85 9.38 3.22
CA ALA A 65 10.81 8.80 4.55
C ALA A 65 9.36 8.41 4.91
N LEU A 66 9.21 7.36 5.72
CA LEU A 66 7.90 6.80 6.07
C LEU A 66 6.98 7.86 6.68
N GLU A 67 7.53 8.65 7.59
CA GLU A 67 6.84 9.70 8.33
C GLU A 67 6.33 10.79 7.38
N ASP A 68 7.19 11.25 6.46
CA ASP A 68 6.84 12.27 5.47
C ASP A 68 5.76 11.77 4.51
N VAL A 69 5.88 10.51 4.06
CA VAL A 69 4.89 9.89 3.17
C VAL A 69 3.54 9.79 3.88
N LEU A 70 3.49 9.25 5.09
CA LEU A 70 2.24 9.09 5.85
C LEU A 70 1.62 10.45 6.21
N ALA A 71 2.43 11.44 6.59
CA ALA A 71 1.95 12.79 6.90
C ALA A 71 1.36 13.52 5.68
N SER A 72 1.81 13.16 4.46
CA SER A 72 1.33 13.78 3.22
C SER A 72 0.02 13.19 2.66
N LEU A 73 -0.49 12.11 3.26
CA LEU A 73 -1.63 11.35 2.74
C LEU A 73 -2.82 11.38 3.71
N PRO A 74 -4.07 11.26 3.21
CA PRO A 74 -5.23 11.11 4.09
C PRO A 74 -5.11 9.82 4.91
N LEU A 75 -4.98 9.93 6.23
CA LEU A 75 -4.73 8.79 7.13
C LEU A 75 -5.70 7.63 6.88
N LYS A 76 -7.00 7.90 6.78
CA LYS A 76 -8.02 6.86 6.59
C LYS A 76 -8.00 6.17 5.22
N GLU A 77 -7.31 6.74 4.24
CA GLU A 77 -7.10 6.08 2.95
C GLU A 77 -5.81 5.27 2.90
N VAL A 78 -4.88 5.52 3.83
CA VAL A 78 -3.66 4.75 3.99
C VAL A 78 -3.84 3.68 5.05
N GLU A 79 -4.11 4.03 6.31
CA GLU A 79 -4.40 3.09 7.39
C GLU A 79 -5.80 3.37 7.98
N PRO A 80 -6.85 2.75 7.44
CA PRO A 80 -8.22 2.98 7.93
C PRO A 80 -8.39 2.66 9.42
N ARG A 81 -7.64 1.68 9.92
CA ARG A 81 -7.72 1.17 11.30
C ARG A 81 -6.96 2.03 12.31
N ALA A 82 -5.92 2.74 11.89
CA ALA A 82 -5.14 3.59 12.79
C ALA A 82 -6.00 4.74 13.33
N ALA A 83 -5.96 4.96 14.65
CA ALA A 83 -6.60 6.09 15.31
C ALA A 83 -5.81 7.39 15.14
N SER A 84 -4.51 7.30 14.90
CA SER A 84 -3.62 8.46 14.73
C SER A 84 -2.51 8.21 13.71
N LEU A 85 -1.86 9.29 13.26
CA LEU A 85 -0.68 9.22 12.42
C LEU A 85 0.50 8.54 13.14
N GLU A 86 0.65 8.79 14.44
CA GLU A 86 1.71 8.18 15.27
C GLU A 86 1.56 6.65 15.32
N GLU A 87 0.34 6.16 15.55
CA GLU A 87 0.04 4.74 15.51
C GLU A 87 0.32 4.13 14.14
N ALA A 88 -0.13 4.79 13.06
CA ALA A 88 0.15 4.32 11.70
C ALA A 88 1.65 4.24 11.40
N ILE A 89 2.46 5.20 11.87
CA ILE A 89 3.91 5.17 11.74
C ILE A 89 4.50 3.99 12.53
N ALA A 90 4.07 3.80 13.77
CA ALA A 90 4.57 2.72 14.62
C ALA A 90 4.27 1.32 14.03
N GLU A 91 3.03 1.11 13.57
CA GLU A 91 2.61 -0.13 12.91
C GLU A 91 3.39 -0.38 11.61
N ASN A 92 3.55 0.65 10.76
CA ASN A 92 4.30 0.52 9.52
C ASN A 92 5.79 0.23 9.77
N ARG A 93 6.42 0.85 10.76
CA ARG A 93 7.80 0.53 11.15
C ARG A 93 7.93 -0.93 11.59
N ALA A 94 7.02 -1.41 12.43
CA ALA A 94 7.03 -2.79 12.89
C ALA A 94 6.89 -3.80 11.73
N MET A 95 6.14 -3.45 10.68
CA MET A 95 5.95 -4.30 9.50
C MET A 95 7.11 -4.24 8.49
N LEU A 96 7.75 -3.08 8.33
CA LEU A 96 8.78 -2.87 7.32
C LEU A 96 10.19 -3.24 7.78
N GLY A 97 10.41 -3.39 9.10
CA GLY A 97 11.71 -3.67 9.71
C GLY A 97 12.55 -2.40 9.85
#